data_AF-A0A376FN36-F1
#
_entry.id   AF-A0A376FN36-F1
#
_cell.length_a   1.000
_cell.length_b   1.000
_cell.length_c   1.000
_cell.angle_alpha   90.00
_cell.angle_beta   90.00
_cell.angle_gamma   90.00
#
_symmetry.space_group_name_H-M   'P 1'
#
loop_
_entity.id
_entity.type
_entity.pdbx_description
1 polymer ?
#
loop_
_entity_poly.entity_id
_entity_poly.type
_entity_poly.pdbx_seq_one_letter_code
_entity_poly.pdbx_strand_id
1 'polypeptide(L)'
;MRETLIPKEALAWLKAKKLRPGFDYRDVWREEYRYSFPVARMLQLDLLSDVKALVEDALQSGQTFSEFREMLQPLLIKRGWWGVQEMDDPLTGETRTVQLGSDRRLRTIFDTNMRTARAAGQWERIQRTKQAMPYLMYELGPSREHRVEHVKWARLCLPVDHPFWQTHFAPNGWGCKCTIRQVSRGEYAQLAAQGTIHTEAPEIRTVRWVNKRTGEEEDVPEGIDPGWNYNPGINREQELARQLAARQARFNSE
;
A
#
# COMPACT_ATOMS: atom_id res chain seq x y z
N MET A 1 4.04 -13.22 -30.61
CA MET A 1 3.47 -13.27 -29.24
C MET A 1 4.31 -12.38 -28.36
N ARG A 2 3.76 -11.34 -27.73
CA ARG A 2 4.50 -10.63 -26.68
C ARG A 2 4.71 -11.63 -25.56
N GLU A 3 5.97 -11.97 -25.29
CA GLU A 3 6.33 -12.74 -24.11
C GLU A 3 5.82 -11.95 -22.91
N THR A 4 4.77 -12.45 -22.26
CA THR A 4 4.10 -11.73 -21.18
C THR A 4 5.08 -11.62 -20.03
N LEU A 5 5.62 -10.44 -19.80
CA LEU A 5 6.46 -10.14 -18.64
C LEU A 5 5.58 -10.19 -17.38
N ILE A 6 5.38 -11.40 -16.85
CA ILE A 6 4.58 -11.62 -15.64
C ILE A 6 5.39 -11.10 -14.44
N PRO A 7 4.84 -10.17 -13.63
CA PRO A 7 5.52 -9.66 -12.45
C PRO A 7 5.47 -10.70 -11.32
N LYS A 8 6.36 -11.70 -11.39
CA LYS A 8 6.35 -12.90 -10.53
C LYS A 8 6.29 -12.59 -9.04
N GLU A 9 7.18 -11.72 -8.56
CA GLU A 9 7.26 -11.34 -7.14
C GLU A 9 5.98 -10.62 -6.67
N ALA A 10 5.44 -9.70 -7.47
CA ALA A 10 4.19 -9.00 -7.16
C ALA A 10 2.97 -9.94 -7.15
N LEU A 11 2.91 -10.87 -8.10
CA LEU A 11 1.83 -11.85 -8.20
C LEU A 11 1.90 -12.85 -7.04
N ALA A 12 3.08 -13.32 -6.67
CA ALA A 12 3.28 -14.20 -5.52
C ALA A 12 2.81 -13.52 -4.23
N TRP A 13 3.18 -12.25 -4.02
CA TRP A 13 2.74 -11.46 -2.87
C TRP A 13 1.21 -11.33 -2.82
N LEU A 14 0.57 -11.02 -3.95
CA LEU A 14 -0.90 -10.89 -4.02
C LEU A 14 -1.61 -12.22 -3.76
N LYS A 15 -1.10 -13.31 -4.34
CA LYS A 15 -1.64 -14.67 -4.14
C LYS A 15 -1.57 -15.12 -2.70
N ALA A 16 -0.49 -14.78 -1.98
CA ALA A 16 -0.29 -15.13 -0.58
C ALA A 16 -1.27 -14.46 0.39
N LYS A 17 -1.99 -13.40 -0.03
CA LYS A 17 -2.98 -12.72 0.82
C LYS A 17 -4.17 -13.63 1.09
N LYS A 18 -4.60 -13.69 2.35
CA LYS A 18 -5.79 -14.42 2.81
C LYS A 18 -7.04 -13.57 2.64
N LEU A 19 -8.19 -14.19 2.40
CA LEU A 19 -9.45 -13.46 2.37
C LEU A 19 -9.83 -13.05 3.80
N ARG A 20 -10.11 -11.76 4.00
CA ARG A 20 -10.63 -11.25 5.28
C ARG A 20 -11.73 -10.23 4.98
N PRO A 21 -13.00 -10.61 5.14
CA PRO A 21 -14.09 -9.67 5.01
C PRO A 21 -13.96 -8.56 6.05
N GLY A 22 -14.29 -7.34 5.65
CA GLY A 22 -14.24 -6.16 6.53
C GLY A 22 -15.34 -5.18 6.16
N PHE A 23 -15.94 -4.53 7.16
CA PHE A 23 -17.00 -3.56 6.93
C PHE A 23 -16.43 -2.19 6.56
N ASP A 24 -15.51 -1.67 7.38
CA ASP A 24 -14.81 -0.42 7.15
C ASP A 24 -13.34 -0.69 6.85
N TYR A 25 -12.69 0.22 6.13
CA TYR A 25 -11.25 0.11 5.91
C TYR A 25 -10.46 0.29 7.21
N ARG A 26 -11.04 0.97 8.21
CA ARG A 26 -10.45 1.16 9.54
C ARG A 26 -10.58 -0.06 10.46
N ASP A 27 -11.34 -1.08 10.07
CA ASP A 27 -11.48 -2.34 10.83
C ASP A 27 -10.27 -3.26 10.68
N VAL A 28 -9.54 -3.11 9.59
CA VAL A 28 -8.44 -4.00 9.22
C VAL A 28 -7.17 -3.18 9.35
N TRP A 29 -6.36 -3.42 10.38
CA TRP A 29 -5.21 -2.55 10.66
C TRP A 29 -3.90 -3.14 10.11
N ARG A 30 -3.06 -2.28 9.48
CA ARG A 30 -1.70 -2.52 8.95
C ARG A 30 -1.34 -3.94 8.51
N GLU A 31 -0.96 -4.80 9.47
CA GLU A 31 -0.56 -6.18 9.22
C GLU A 31 -1.64 -6.95 8.48
N GLU A 32 -2.90 -6.71 8.84
CA GLU A 32 -4.02 -7.35 8.20
C GLU A 32 -4.19 -6.84 6.76
N TYR A 33 -3.92 -5.58 6.44
CA TYR A 33 -3.89 -5.13 5.03
C TYR A 33 -2.76 -5.75 4.23
N ARG A 34 -1.63 -6.07 4.88
CA ARG A 34 -0.50 -6.72 4.22
C ARG A 34 -0.78 -8.21 3.95
N TYR A 35 -1.38 -8.92 4.90
CA TYR A 35 -1.60 -10.38 4.82
C TYR A 35 -3.01 -10.78 4.40
N SER A 36 -3.96 -9.87 4.44
CA SER A 36 -5.32 -10.11 4.02
C SER A 36 -5.71 -9.22 2.86
N PHE A 37 -6.66 -9.71 2.06
CA PHE A 37 -7.32 -8.98 0.99
C PHE A 37 -8.69 -8.55 1.50
N PRO A 38 -8.81 -7.39 2.18
CA PRO A 38 -10.09 -6.85 2.56
C PRO A 38 -10.62 -5.93 1.45
N VAL A 39 -11.94 -5.99 1.23
CA VAL A 39 -12.66 -4.96 0.49
C VAL A 39 -13.77 -4.47 1.41
N ALA A 40 -13.74 -3.18 1.75
CA ALA A 40 -14.70 -2.60 2.68
C ALA A 40 -16.15 -2.87 2.22
N ARG A 41 -17.01 -3.31 3.13
CA ARG A 41 -18.42 -3.67 2.90
C ARG A 41 -18.62 -4.88 1.99
N MET A 42 -17.58 -5.69 1.76
CA MET A 42 -17.66 -6.97 1.08
C MET A 42 -17.55 -8.06 2.13
N LEU A 43 -18.67 -8.36 2.79
CA LEU A 43 -18.72 -9.34 3.89
C LEU A 43 -18.80 -10.79 3.39
N GLN A 44 -19.26 -10.98 2.15
CA GLN A 44 -19.36 -12.28 1.50
C GLN A 44 -17.98 -12.76 1.03
N LEU A 45 -17.52 -13.90 1.56
CA LEU A 45 -16.20 -14.46 1.28
C LEU A 45 -16.03 -14.87 -0.19
N ASP A 46 -17.07 -15.41 -0.80
CA ASP A 46 -17.08 -15.82 -2.21
C ASP A 46 -16.98 -14.61 -3.15
N LEU A 47 -17.72 -13.53 -2.86
CA LEU A 47 -17.59 -12.28 -3.60
C LEU A 47 -16.17 -11.70 -3.48
N LEU A 48 -15.60 -11.73 -2.27
CA LEU A 48 -14.23 -11.27 -2.01
C LEU A 48 -13.19 -12.12 -2.74
N SER A 49 -13.42 -13.43 -2.82
CA SER A 49 -12.61 -14.38 -3.57
C SER A 49 -12.63 -14.07 -5.08
N ASP A 50 -13.82 -13.82 -5.64
CA ASP A 50 -13.96 -13.48 -7.05
C ASP A 50 -13.22 -12.17 -7.39
N VAL A 51 -13.34 -11.15 -6.53
CA VAL A 51 -12.62 -9.89 -6.72
C VAL A 51 -11.11 -10.10 -6.63
N LYS A 52 -10.63 -10.88 -5.66
CA LYS A 52 -9.21 -11.22 -5.56
C LYS A 52 -8.70 -11.90 -6.82
N ALA A 53 -9.43 -12.89 -7.33
CA ALA A 53 -9.07 -13.60 -8.56
C ALA A 53 -8.98 -12.66 -9.77
N LEU A 54 -9.93 -11.72 -9.92
CA LEU A 54 -9.89 -10.72 -11.00
C LEU A 54 -8.71 -9.75 -10.86
N VAL A 55 -8.33 -9.37 -9.64
CA VAL A 55 -7.14 -8.54 -9.40
C VAL A 55 -5.87 -9.33 -9.72
N GLU A 56 -5.80 -10.62 -9.38
CA GLU A 56 -4.67 -11.48 -9.75
C GLU A 56 -4.51 -11.62 -11.26
N ASP A 57 -5.62 -11.87 -11.96
CA ASP A 57 -5.64 -11.98 -13.42
C ASP A 57 -5.22 -10.67 -14.09
N ALA A 58 -5.75 -9.54 -13.62
CA ALA A 58 -5.38 -8.23 -14.13
C ALA A 58 -3.89 -7.91 -13.93
N LEU A 59 -3.30 -8.35 -12.81
CA LEU A 59 -1.87 -8.17 -12.55
C LEU A 59 -1.01 -9.08 -13.45
N GLN A 60 -1.46 -10.31 -13.68
CA GLN A 60 -0.76 -11.31 -14.49
C GLN A 60 -0.79 -10.98 -15.99
N SER A 61 -1.95 -10.58 -16.50
CA SER A 61 -2.16 -10.27 -17.92
C SER A 61 -1.84 -8.82 -18.29
N GLY A 62 -1.63 -7.95 -17.29
CA GLY A 62 -1.29 -6.54 -17.50
C GLY A 62 -2.48 -5.69 -17.94
N GLN A 63 -3.70 -6.05 -17.51
CA GLN A 63 -4.92 -5.32 -17.85
C GLN A 63 -4.90 -3.87 -17.39
N THR A 64 -5.59 -3.03 -18.14
CA THR A 64 -5.94 -1.67 -17.80
C THR A 64 -7.12 -1.61 -16.82
N PHE A 65 -7.33 -0.45 -16.21
CA PHE A 65 -8.50 -0.23 -15.37
C PHE A 65 -9.82 -0.39 -16.15
N SER A 66 -9.87 -0.02 -17.44
CA SER A 66 -11.11 -0.13 -18.22
C SER A 66 -11.52 -1.59 -18.39
N GLU A 67 -10.58 -2.46 -18.77
CA GLU A 67 -10.80 -3.89 -18.93
C GLU A 67 -11.21 -4.53 -17.60
N PHE A 68 -10.49 -4.21 -16.52
CA PHE A 68 -10.84 -4.68 -15.17
C PHE A 68 -12.26 -4.27 -14.75
N ARG A 69 -12.63 -3.01 -15.01
CA ARG A 69 -13.98 -2.48 -14.71
C ARG A 69 -15.05 -3.20 -15.51
N GLU A 70 -14.83 -3.44 -16.80
CA GLU A 70 -15.78 -4.11 -17.69
C GLU A 70 -16.05 -5.56 -17.28
N MET A 71 -15.07 -6.23 -16.69
CA MET A 71 -15.26 -7.58 -16.13
C MET A 71 -15.91 -7.56 -14.73
N LEU A 72 -15.44 -6.68 -13.84
CA LEU A 72 -15.85 -6.68 -12.44
C LEU A 72 -17.25 -6.08 -12.24
N GLN A 73 -17.59 -5.01 -12.95
CA GLN A 73 -18.88 -4.32 -12.74
C GLN A 73 -20.10 -5.24 -12.96
N PRO A 74 -20.23 -6.00 -14.07
CA PRO A 74 -21.36 -6.90 -14.27
C PRO A 74 -21.46 -7.99 -13.19
N LEU A 75 -20.31 -8.51 -12.75
CA LEU A 75 -20.25 -9.49 -11.67
C LEU A 75 -20.82 -8.91 -10.38
N LEU A 76 -20.39 -7.71 -9.98
CA LEU A 76 -20.86 -7.05 -8.76
C LEU A 76 -22.35 -6.72 -8.82
N ILE A 77 -22.85 -6.28 -9.98
CA ILE A 77 -24.30 -6.04 -10.20
C ILE A 77 -25.08 -7.35 -10.02
N LYS A 78 -24.65 -8.44 -10.66
CA LYS A 78 -25.29 -9.76 -10.55
C LYS A 78 -25.30 -10.27 -9.10
N ARG A 79 -24.26 -9.95 -8.33
CA ARG A 79 -24.11 -10.31 -6.92
C ARG A 79 -24.82 -9.35 -5.95
N GLY A 80 -25.53 -8.35 -6.47
CA GLY A 80 -26.25 -7.36 -5.67
C GLY A 80 -25.34 -6.36 -4.93
N TRP A 81 -24.05 -6.30 -5.26
CA TRP A 81 -23.08 -5.40 -4.63
C TRP A 81 -22.85 -4.15 -5.49
N TRP A 82 -23.90 -3.38 -5.77
CA TRP A 82 -23.79 -2.18 -6.61
C TRP A 82 -24.67 -1.03 -6.12
N GLY A 83 -24.20 0.20 -6.34
CA GLY A 83 -24.95 1.40 -6.00
C GLY A 83 -24.94 1.72 -4.52
N VAL A 84 -25.96 2.45 -4.09
CA VAL A 84 -26.19 2.83 -2.69
C VAL A 84 -27.22 1.87 -2.10
N GLN A 85 -26.94 1.33 -0.91
CA GLN A 85 -27.82 0.40 -0.20
C GLN A 85 -27.81 0.70 1.29
N GLU A 86 -28.84 0.25 2.01
CA GLU A 86 -28.84 0.23 3.47
C GLU A 86 -28.10 -1.00 3.97
N MET A 87 -27.26 -0.82 4.99
CA MET A 87 -26.50 -1.91 5.58
C MET A 87 -26.25 -1.65 7.07
N ASP A 88 -26.38 -2.69 7.87
CA ASP A 88 -26.12 -2.61 9.31
C ASP A 88 -24.62 -2.66 9.59
N ASP A 89 -24.15 -1.72 10.38
CA ASP A 89 -22.76 -1.68 10.85
C ASP A 89 -22.57 -2.75 11.94
N PRO A 90 -21.74 -3.78 11.72
CA PRO A 90 -21.58 -4.87 12.70
C PRO A 90 -20.96 -4.41 14.02
N LEU A 91 -20.29 -3.26 14.04
CA LEU A 91 -19.67 -2.72 15.25
C LEU A 91 -20.66 -1.92 16.10
N THR A 92 -21.55 -1.14 15.48
CA THR A 92 -22.47 -0.23 16.19
C THR A 92 -23.91 -0.72 16.21
N GLY A 93 -24.28 -1.66 15.35
CA GLY A 93 -25.65 -2.15 15.16
C GLY A 93 -26.58 -1.16 14.42
N GLU A 94 -26.06 -0.04 13.93
CA GLU A 94 -26.86 0.99 13.26
C GLU A 94 -26.98 0.71 11.76
N THR A 95 -28.18 0.84 11.21
CA THR A 95 -28.41 0.84 9.76
C THR A 95 -27.91 2.14 9.15
N ARG A 96 -27.07 2.04 8.12
CA ARG A 96 -26.49 3.19 7.42
C ARG A 96 -26.66 3.07 5.93
N THR A 97 -26.92 4.21 5.28
CA THR A 97 -26.83 4.35 3.83
C THR A 97 -25.37 4.25 3.39
N VAL A 98 -25.04 3.18 2.66
CA VAL A 98 -23.69 2.86 2.22
C VAL A 98 -23.57 2.81 0.70
N GLN A 99 -22.57 3.49 0.15
CA GLN A 99 -22.12 3.22 -1.22
C GLN A 99 -21.42 1.85 -1.23
N LEU A 100 -21.89 0.88 -2.04
CA LEU A 100 -21.28 -0.42 -2.35
C LEU A 100 -20.41 -0.30 -3.61
N GLY A 101 -20.81 -0.87 -4.75
CA GLY A 101 -20.09 -0.71 -6.02
C GLY A 101 -20.29 0.68 -6.65
N SER A 102 -19.20 1.27 -7.15
CA SER A 102 -19.19 2.45 -8.03
C SER A 102 -17.86 2.53 -8.79
N ASP A 103 -17.81 3.22 -9.93
CA ASP A 103 -16.58 3.36 -10.74
C ASP A 103 -15.39 3.85 -9.90
N ARG A 104 -15.60 4.88 -9.07
CA ARG A 104 -14.58 5.42 -8.16
C ARG A 104 -14.06 4.37 -7.18
N ARG A 105 -14.95 3.52 -6.65
CA ARG A 105 -14.56 2.44 -5.73
C ARG A 105 -13.82 1.32 -6.46
N LEU A 106 -14.25 0.94 -7.65
CA LEU A 106 -13.52 -0.04 -8.47
C LEU A 106 -12.11 0.46 -8.78
N ARG A 107 -11.96 1.74 -9.13
CA ARG A 107 -10.65 2.37 -9.35
C ARG A 107 -9.78 2.30 -8.10
N THR A 108 -10.35 2.61 -6.94
CA THR A 108 -9.63 2.54 -5.66
C THR A 108 -9.16 1.12 -5.36
N ILE A 109 -10.01 0.11 -5.55
CA ILE A 109 -9.68 -1.31 -5.36
C ILE A 109 -8.54 -1.71 -6.31
N PHE A 110 -8.67 -1.39 -7.59
CA PHE A 110 -7.67 -1.69 -8.61
C PHE A 110 -6.33 -1.01 -8.30
N ASP A 111 -6.31 0.31 -8.21
CA ASP A 111 -5.08 1.09 -8.05
C ASP A 111 -4.34 0.72 -6.75
N THR A 112 -5.07 0.54 -5.64
CA THR A 112 -4.49 0.20 -4.34
C THR A 112 -3.82 -1.16 -4.39
N ASN A 113 -4.52 -2.19 -4.85
CA ASN A 113 -3.96 -3.55 -4.91
C ASN A 113 -2.79 -3.64 -5.90
N MET A 114 -2.95 -3.04 -7.08
CA MET A 114 -1.92 -3.07 -8.12
C MET A 114 -0.64 -2.36 -7.68
N ARG A 115 -0.75 -1.18 -7.06
CA ARG A 115 0.42 -0.41 -6.61
C ARG A 115 1.12 -1.09 -5.44
N THR A 116 0.36 -1.59 -4.47
CA THR A 116 0.93 -2.24 -3.29
C THR A 116 1.60 -3.57 -3.64
N ALA A 117 0.99 -4.37 -4.53
CA ALA A 117 1.60 -5.61 -5.03
C ALA A 117 2.89 -5.33 -5.80
N ARG A 118 2.89 -4.31 -6.69
CA ARG A 118 4.10 -3.91 -7.43
C ARG A 118 5.19 -3.36 -6.51
N ALA A 119 4.84 -2.62 -5.46
CA ALA A 119 5.79 -2.14 -4.46
C ALA A 119 6.42 -3.32 -3.70
N ALA A 120 5.63 -4.31 -3.28
CA ALA A 120 6.16 -5.50 -2.63
C ALA A 120 7.12 -6.27 -3.55
N GLY A 121 6.71 -6.52 -4.80
CA GLY A 121 7.59 -7.18 -5.77
C GLY A 121 8.81 -6.34 -6.15
N GLN A 122 8.72 -5.02 -6.11
CA GLN A 122 9.86 -4.12 -6.29
C GLN A 122 10.86 -4.27 -5.15
N TRP A 123 10.39 -4.33 -3.91
CA TRP A 123 11.26 -4.50 -2.74
C TRP A 123 12.05 -5.81 -2.78
N GLU A 124 11.41 -6.92 -3.14
CA GLU A 124 12.12 -8.20 -3.31
C GLU A 124 13.23 -8.11 -4.35
N ARG A 125 12.96 -7.44 -5.48
CA ARG A 125 13.98 -7.19 -6.51
C ARG A 125 15.09 -6.28 -6.00
N ILE A 126 14.75 -5.22 -5.27
CA ILE A 126 15.71 -4.30 -4.63
C ILE A 126 16.65 -5.10 -3.73
N GLN A 127 16.12 -5.93 -2.83
CA GLN A 127 16.93 -6.72 -1.91
C GLN A 127 17.88 -7.66 -2.65
N ARG A 128 17.45 -8.24 -3.77
CA ARG A 128 18.30 -9.07 -4.63
C ARG A 128 19.41 -8.28 -5.34
N THR A 129 19.14 -7.04 -5.74
CA THR A 129 20.08 -6.24 -6.56
C THR A 129 20.84 -5.16 -5.78
N LYS A 130 20.62 -5.04 -4.47
CA LYS A 130 21.19 -3.96 -3.65
C LYS A 130 22.72 -3.88 -3.63
N GLN A 131 23.42 -4.97 -3.93
CA GLN A 131 24.88 -4.93 -4.08
C GLN A 131 25.31 -4.05 -5.26
N ALA A 132 24.61 -4.17 -6.40
CA ALA A 132 24.88 -3.40 -7.61
C ALA A 132 24.23 -2.01 -7.57
N MET A 133 23.03 -1.91 -7.00
CA MET A 133 22.28 -0.65 -6.86
C MET A 133 21.90 -0.40 -5.38
N PRO A 134 22.86 0.09 -4.56
CA PRO A 134 22.69 0.13 -3.11
C PRO A 134 21.88 1.32 -2.58
N TYR A 135 21.41 2.20 -3.46
CA TYR A 135 20.66 3.40 -3.07
C TYR A 135 19.24 3.37 -3.64
N LEU A 136 18.32 3.97 -2.89
CA LEU A 136 16.94 4.20 -3.29
C LEU A 136 16.68 5.70 -3.31
N MET A 137 16.07 6.17 -4.39
CA MET A 137 15.63 7.56 -4.52
C MET A 137 14.11 7.64 -4.54
N TYR A 138 13.56 8.54 -3.74
CA TYR A 138 12.14 8.83 -3.72
C TYR A 138 11.77 9.78 -4.86
N GLU A 139 10.77 9.41 -5.66
CA GLU A 139 10.33 10.15 -6.83
C GLU A 139 8.84 10.49 -6.75
N LEU A 140 8.51 11.71 -7.18
CA LEU A 140 7.14 12.13 -7.35
C LEU A 140 6.56 11.48 -8.61
N GLY A 141 5.37 10.91 -8.48
CA GLY A 141 4.65 10.31 -9.61
C GLY A 141 3.93 11.34 -10.48
N PRO A 142 3.10 10.89 -11.43
CA PRO A 142 2.36 11.76 -12.36
C PRO A 142 1.09 12.38 -11.75
N SER A 143 1.09 12.64 -10.44
CA SER A 143 -0.05 13.35 -9.84
C SER A 143 0.02 14.82 -10.21
N ARG A 144 -1.14 15.46 -10.46
CA ARG A 144 -1.19 16.91 -10.67
C ARG A 144 -0.77 17.67 -9.41
N GLU A 145 -1.23 17.17 -8.26
CA GLU A 145 -0.97 17.72 -6.94
C GLU A 145 -0.38 16.63 -6.04
N HIS A 146 0.64 17.00 -5.30
CA HIS A 146 1.32 16.13 -4.34
C HIS A 146 1.07 16.62 -2.93
N ARG A 147 1.02 15.70 -1.96
CA ARG A 147 1.06 16.05 -0.54
C ARG A 147 2.36 16.81 -0.27
N VAL A 148 2.30 17.88 0.51
CA VAL A 148 3.45 18.79 0.75
C VAL A 148 4.61 18.02 1.36
N GLU A 149 4.32 17.07 2.24
CA GLU A 149 5.28 16.18 2.88
C GLU A 149 6.03 15.32 1.84
N HIS A 150 5.33 14.84 0.81
CA HIS A 150 5.95 14.01 -0.24
C HIS A 150 6.87 14.84 -1.13
N VAL A 151 6.55 16.12 -1.34
CA VAL A 151 7.43 17.05 -2.06
C VAL A 151 8.73 17.26 -1.31
N LYS A 152 8.71 17.30 0.03
CA LYS A 152 9.93 17.37 0.86
C LYS A 152 10.82 16.14 0.72
N TRP A 153 10.24 14.99 0.40
CA TRP A 153 10.99 13.74 0.17
C TRP A 153 11.45 13.58 -1.28
N ALA A 154 11.03 14.44 -2.20
CA ALA A 154 11.42 14.33 -3.60
C ALA A 154 12.95 14.35 -3.71
N ARG A 155 13.51 13.37 -4.44
CA ARG A 155 14.96 13.21 -4.65
C ARG A 155 15.75 12.92 -3.36
N LEU A 156 15.09 12.54 -2.27
CA LEU A 156 15.75 11.91 -1.13
C LEU A 156 16.32 10.58 -1.57
N CYS A 157 17.63 10.43 -1.46
CA CYS A 157 18.40 9.29 -1.92
C CYS A 157 19.20 8.70 -0.76
N LEU A 158 18.78 7.52 -0.28
CA LEU A 158 19.34 6.88 0.91
C LEU A 158 19.73 5.44 0.59
N PRO A 159 20.66 4.84 1.36
CA PRO A 159 20.95 3.41 1.24
C PRO A 159 19.69 2.55 1.35
N VAL A 160 19.66 1.41 0.65
CA VAL A 160 18.53 0.46 0.64
C VAL A 160 18.12 0.03 2.06
N ASP A 161 19.11 -0.19 2.93
CA ASP A 161 18.89 -0.67 4.30
C ASP A 161 18.62 0.47 5.30
N HIS A 162 18.48 1.72 4.82
CA HIS A 162 18.18 2.86 5.69
C HIS A 162 16.77 2.73 6.32
N PRO A 163 16.61 2.97 7.63
CA PRO A 163 15.33 2.76 8.34
C PRO A 163 14.14 3.58 7.82
N PHE A 164 14.41 4.71 7.15
CA PHE A 164 13.39 5.50 6.45
C PHE A 164 12.47 4.64 5.54
N TRP A 165 13.04 3.66 4.83
CA TRP A 165 12.29 2.79 3.91
C TRP A 165 11.41 1.76 4.58
N GLN A 166 11.42 1.66 5.91
CA GLN A 166 10.51 0.78 6.63
C GLN A 166 9.09 1.33 6.65
N THR A 167 8.94 2.65 6.63
CA THR A 167 7.66 3.34 6.67
C THR A 167 7.37 4.17 5.43
N HIS A 168 8.40 4.73 4.77
CA HIS A 168 8.24 5.67 3.64
C HIS A 168 8.47 5.02 2.27
N PHE A 169 8.19 3.72 2.13
CA PHE A 169 8.32 3.00 0.87
C PHE A 169 6.99 3.02 0.11
N ALA A 170 6.90 3.90 -0.88
CA ALA A 170 5.66 4.19 -1.60
C ALA A 170 4.95 2.92 -2.13
N PRO A 171 3.60 2.88 -2.11
CA PRO A 171 2.67 3.98 -1.82
C PRO A 171 2.53 4.31 -0.32
N ASN A 172 2.50 5.62 0.00
CA ASN A 172 2.41 6.12 1.39
C ASN A 172 0.99 6.54 1.80
N GLY A 173 -0.03 6.16 1.02
CA GLY A 173 -1.39 6.58 1.28
C GLY A 173 -2.34 6.36 0.10
N TRP A 174 -3.61 6.63 0.35
CA TRP A 174 -4.66 6.50 -0.66
C TRP A 174 -4.38 7.46 -1.83
N GLY A 175 -4.43 6.90 -3.05
CA GLY A 175 -4.17 7.66 -4.28
C GLY A 175 -2.72 8.13 -4.45
N CYS A 176 -1.79 7.74 -3.59
CA CYS A 176 -0.38 8.08 -3.74
C CYS A 176 0.18 7.46 -5.04
N LYS A 177 0.82 8.30 -5.87
CA LYS A 177 1.45 7.86 -7.12
C LYS A 177 2.98 7.93 -7.11
N CYS A 178 3.57 8.35 -6.00
CA CYS A 178 5.02 8.41 -5.81
C CYS A 178 5.65 7.02 -6.02
N THR A 179 6.90 7.02 -6.42
CA THR A 179 7.66 5.82 -6.78
C THR A 179 9.02 5.83 -6.11
N ILE A 180 9.63 4.65 -5.99
CA ILE A 180 11.01 4.51 -5.54
C ILE A 180 11.84 4.02 -6.71
N ARG A 181 13.03 4.58 -6.91
CA ARG A 181 13.96 4.15 -7.96
C ARG A 181 15.27 3.68 -7.36
N GLN A 182 15.81 2.56 -7.88
CA GLN A 182 17.16 2.10 -7.52
C GLN A 182 18.21 2.96 -8.23
N VAL A 183 19.27 3.29 -7.50
CA VAL A 183 20.38 4.14 -7.96
C VAL A 183 21.70 3.40 -7.73
N SER A 184 22.56 3.38 -8.74
CA SER A 184 23.89 2.78 -8.67
C SER A 184 24.86 3.67 -7.86
N ARG A 185 26.02 3.12 -7.45
CA ARG A 185 27.05 3.92 -6.75
C ARG A 185 27.58 5.07 -7.59
N GLY A 186 27.79 4.83 -8.89
CA GLY A 186 28.30 5.85 -9.82
C GLY A 186 27.29 6.97 -10.04
N GLU A 187 26.03 6.61 -10.29
CA GLU A 187 24.95 7.59 -10.45
C GLU A 187 24.72 8.38 -9.16
N TYR A 188 24.75 7.73 -7.99
CA TYR A 188 24.65 8.40 -6.70
C TYR A 188 25.75 9.46 -6.52
N ALA A 189 27.01 9.10 -6.77
CA ALA A 189 28.13 10.02 -6.64
C ALA A 189 28.00 11.22 -7.60
N GLN A 190 27.55 10.98 -8.83
CA GLN A 190 27.30 12.03 -9.81
C GLN A 190 26.19 12.99 -9.35
N LEU A 191 25.03 12.44 -8.94
CA LEU A 191 23.88 13.24 -8.51
C LEU A 191 24.19 14.04 -7.22
N ALA A 192 24.96 13.45 -6.30
CA ALA A 192 25.42 14.10 -5.09
C ALA A 192 26.40 15.25 -5.39
N ALA A 193 27.38 15.02 -6.27
CA ALA A 193 28.32 16.07 -6.69
C ALA A 193 27.62 17.24 -7.40
N GLN A 194 26.53 16.98 -8.11
CA GLN A 194 25.69 18.00 -8.74
C GLN A 194 24.75 18.71 -7.76
N GLY A 195 24.64 18.25 -6.50
CA GLY A 195 23.72 18.81 -5.51
C GLY A 195 22.24 18.60 -5.86
N THR A 196 21.92 17.59 -6.67
CA THR A 196 20.54 17.35 -7.14
C THR A 196 19.76 16.39 -6.27
N ILE A 197 20.39 15.73 -5.29
CA ILE A 197 19.73 14.78 -4.38
C ILE A 197 19.95 15.18 -2.94
N HIS A 198 19.01 14.79 -2.07
CA HIS A 198 19.18 14.88 -0.62
C HIS A 198 19.72 13.56 -0.10
N THR A 199 20.84 13.58 0.61
CA THR A 199 21.52 12.36 1.08
C THR A 199 21.33 12.11 2.58
N GLU A 200 20.70 13.03 3.28
CA GLU A 200 20.39 12.94 4.71
C GLU A 200 18.90 12.74 4.89
N ALA A 201 18.55 11.77 5.74
CA ALA A 201 17.15 11.50 6.03
C ALA A 201 16.56 12.62 6.89
N PRO A 202 15.35 13.11 6.57
CA PRO A 202 14.67 14.05 7.43
C PRO A 202 14.30 13.40 8.77
N GLU A 203 14.16 14.23 9.80
CA GLU A 203 13.58 13.79 11.07
C GLU A 203 12.16 13.24 10.84
N ILE A 204 11.92 12.00 11.30
CA ILE A 204 10.60 11.38 11.21
C ILE A 204 9.76 11.89 12.38
N ARG A 205 8.93 12.88 12.13
CA ARG A 205 7.93 13.36 13.08
C ARG A 205 6.70 12.47 13.02
N THR A 206 6.15 12.15 14.18
CA THR A 206 4.91 11.38 14.28
C THR A 206 3.78 12.25 14.80
N VAL A 207 2.59 12.04 14.26
CA VAL A 207 1.34 12.67 14.72
C VAL A 207 0.47 11.61 15.38
N ARG A 208 -0.09 11.94 16.55
CA ARG A 208 -1.07 11.07 17.21
C ARG A 208 -2.35 11.07 16.39
N TRP A 209 -2.76 9.90 15.96
CA TRP A 209 -3.99 9.67 15.23
C TRP A 209 -4.90 8.75 16.04
N VAL A 210 -6.18 9.11 16.11
CA VAL A 210 -7.20 8.31 16.79
C VAL A 210 -8.11 7.66 15.75
N ASN A 211 -8.20 6.34 15.80
CA ASN A 211 -9.16 5.60 15.00
C ASN A 211 -10.57 5.91 15.51
N LYS A 212 -11.28 6.81 14.81
CA LYS A 212 -12.66 7.16 15.16
C LYS A 212 -13.64 5.98 15.19
N ARG A 213 -13.26 4.82 14.65
CA ARG A 213 -14.08 3.61 14.62
C ARG A 213 -13.80 2.69 15.81
N THR A 214 -12.54 2.39 16.11
CA THR A 214 -12.16 1.47 17.20
C THR A 214 -11.83 2.18 18.51
N GLY A 215 -11.59 3.49 18.47
CA GLY A 215 -11.09 4.28 19.61
C GLY A 215 -9.58 4.13 19.85
N GLU A 216 -8.89 3.26 19.11
CA GLU A 216 -7.46 3.03 19.26
C GLU A 216 -6.64 4.24 18.81
N GLU A 217 -5.55 4.49 19.52
CA GLU A 217 -4.64 5.59 19.23
C GLU A 217 -3.29 5.07 18.73
N GLU A 218 -2.72 5.73 17.74
CA GLU A 218 -1.42 5.40 17.20
C GLU A 218 -0.64 6.65 16.76
N ASP A 219 0.68 6.58 16.91
CA ASP A 219 1.60 7.55 16.34
C ASP A 219 1.94 7.17 14.89
N VAL A 220 1.49 8.00 13.95
CA VAL A 220 1.69 7.80 12.50
C VAL A 220 2.71 8.82 11.99
N PRO A 221 3.70 8.41 11.17
CA PRO A 221 4.61 9.37 10.56
C PRO A 221 3.87 10.46 9.76
N GLU A 222 4.28 11.72 9.95
CA GLU A 222 3.73 12.85 9.22
C GLU A 222 3.85 12.63 7.71
N GLY A 223 2.77 12.89 6.96
CA GLY A 223 2.72 12.68 5.51
C GLY A 223 2.41 11.26 5.05
N ILE A 224 2.25 10.31 5.98
CA ILE A 224 1.79 8.95 5.67
C ILE A 224 0.35 8.78 6.16
N ASP A 225 -0.53 8.26 5.31
CA ASP A 225 -1.91 8.00 5.71
C ASP A 225 -1.93 6.84 6.75
N PRO A 226 -2.78 6.91 7.79
CA PRO A 226 -2.90 5.82 8.77
C PRO A 226 -3.19 4.48 8.09
N GLY A 227 -2.46 3.43 8.50
CA GLY A 227 -2.54 2.11 7.87
C GLY A 227 -1.60 1.90 6.68
N TRP A 228 -0.86 2.93 6.23
CA TRP A 228 0.14 2.84 5.14
C TRP A 228 1.58 3.00 5.60
N ASN A 229 1.81 3.16 6.90
CA ASN A 229 3.10 3.30 7.57
C ASN A 229 3.85 1.96 7.68
N TYR A 230 3.98 1.24 6.57
CA TYR A 230 4.71 -0.01 6.45
C TYR A 230 5.23 -0.21 5.01
N ASN A 231 6.36 -0.89 4.86
CA ASN A 231 6.86 -1.33 3.56
C ASN A 231 6.19 -2.65 3.13
N PRO A 232 5.46 -2.72 2.00
CA PRO A 232 4.73 -3.92 1.62
C PRO A 232 5.57 -5.17 1.37
N GLY A 233 6.85 -5.02 1.03
CA GLY A 233 7.75 -6.13 0.73
C GLY A 233 8.54 -6.67 1.92
N ILE A 234 8.49 -6.02 3.08
CA ILE A 234 9.10 -6.56 4.29
C ILE A 234 8.23 -7.72 4.81
N ASN A 235 8.88 -8.83 5.19
CA ASN A 235 8.17 -10.02 5.65
C ASN A 235 7.51 -9.82 7.04
N ARG A 236 6.64 -10.76 7.42
CA ARG A 236 5.82 -10.64 8.65
C ARG A 236 6.63 -10.65 9.93
N GLU A 237 7.56 -11.59 10.03
CA GLU A 237 8.30 -11.82 11.25
C GLU A 237 9.21 -10.62 11.57
N GLN A 238 9.86 -10.04 10.55
CA GLN A 238 10.70 -8.86 10.70
C GLN A 238 9.89 -7.64 11.16
N GLU A 239 8.70 -7.44 10.60
CA GLU A 239 7.85 -6.32 10.96
C GLU A 239 7.25 -6.47 12.37
N LEU A 240 6.75 -7.66 12.71
CA LEU A 240 6.18 -7.92 14.03
C LEU A 240 7.24 -7.78 15.12
N ALA A 241 8.43 -8.36 14.90
CA ALA A 241 9.56 -8.21 15.81
C ALA A 241 9.92 -6.73 16.02
N ARG A 242 9.90 -5.92 14.96
CA ARG A 242 10.15 -4.47 15.03
C ARG A 242 9.09 -3.73 15.85
N GLN A 243 7.81 -3.99 15.61
CA GLN A 243 6.73 -3.31 16.31
C GLN A 243 6.70 -3.67 17.80
N LEU A 244 6.91 -4.95 18.12
CA LEU A 244 7.04 -5.42 19.50
C LEU A 244 8.23 -4.75 20.19
N ALA A 245 9.39 -4.68 19.52
CA ALA A 245 10.57 -3.98 20.05
C ALA A 245 10.29 -2.48 20.29
N ALA A 246 9.60 -1.81 19.36
CA ALA A 246 9.25 -0.39 19.51
C ALA A 246 8.26 -0.15 20.67
N ARG A 247 7.25 -1.02 20.82
CA ARG A 247 6.31 -0.98 21.96
C ARG A 247 7.02 -1.24 23.29
N GLN A 248 7.91 -2.23 23.32
CA GLN A 248 8.70 -2.55 24.52
C GLN A 248 9.62 -1.40 24.91
N ALA A 249 10.29 -0.78 23.95
CA ALA A 249 11.16 0.38 24.19
C ALA A 249 10.37 1.55 24.80
N ARG A 250 9.15 1.80 24.32
CA ARG A 250 8.24 2.80 24.90
C ARG A 250 7.86 2.47 26.33
N PHE A 251 7.41 1.24 26.56
CA PHE A 251 7.03 0.79 27.90
C PHE A 251 8.21 0.88 28.90
N ASN A 252 9.43 0.62 28.44
CA ASN A 252 10.63 0.73 29.27
C ASN A 252 11.10 2.18 29.49
N SER A 253 10.58 3.13 28.72
CA SER A 253 10.92 4.57 28.80
C SER A 253 9.88 5.40 29.57
N GLU A 254 8.76 4.78 29.94
CA GLU A 254 7.72 5.32 30.85
C GLU A 254 8.01 4.87 32.29
#